data_AF-A0A653CV27-F1
#
_entry.id   AF-A0A653CV27-F1
#
_cell.length_a   1.000
_cell.length_b   1.000
_cell.length_c   1.000
_cell.angle_alpha   90.00
_cell.angle_beta   90.00
_cell.angle_gamma   90.00
#
_symmetry.space_group_name_H-M   'P 1'
#
loop_
_entity.id
_entity.type
_entity.pdbx_description
1 polymer ?
#
loop_
_entity_poly.entity_id
_entity_poly.type
_entity_poly.pdbx_seq_one_letter_code
_entity_poly.pdbx_strand_id
1 'polypeptide(L)'
;MERQARRLLAEGQVSCYEEAELAISIMSLKFSSEEALEAVKHCSTLDAAIAYLQQNCELCAGKYPMNEIVSMLRCTHYCCRECAKNYFTVQISDRSIMDCTCPFCKQPDLTSSQMNEDDVSDYFGNLDILLKGILDETVHELFQRKLRDRALMQDPNFKWCVQCSSGFIAHPKQKRLICPDCKSVTCASCRRPWEKQHEGISCEKFAEWKDSNDPENQATAVSRHLAENGIDCPKCKFRYSLAKGGCMHFTCTQCKFEFCYGCGKPFMMGAKCGLSQYCAKLGLHAHHPRNCLFYLRDKEPAELQELLRENKIEFDTELEHESEENASAVLKCSVPLQRETPSGLIDTICNSDVNPGQAGLCRHHYVEYLSLLTRKHNVDTIDLLSADDLETVVRRAAKKLPPNCFGTPRETYRLRLRQIVIEQIPLE
;
A
#
# COMPACT_ATOMS: atom_id res chain seq x y z
N MET A 1 -15.31 -56.44 20.57
CA MET A 1 -16.09 -55.69 19.56
C MET A 1 -17.59 -55.81 19.82
N GLU A 2 -18.19 -57.00 19.81
CA GLU A 2 -19.65 -57.19 19.90
C GLU A 2 -20.33 -56.52 21.14
N ARG A 3 -19.74 -56.64 22.33
CA ARG A 3 -20.26 -56.02 23.56
C ARG A 3 -20.18 -54.49 23.56
N GLN A 4 -19.16 -53.92 22.91
CA GLN A 4 -18.99 -52.48 22.77
C GLN A 4 -19.95 -51.92 21.72
N ALA A 5 -20.21 -52.65 20.63
CA ALA A 5 -21.14 -52.23 19.57
C ALA A 5 -22.57 -52.11 20.12
N ARG A 6 -23.00 -53.11 20.90
CA ARG A 6 -24.30 -53.08 21.59
C ARG A 6 -24.41 -51.94 22.61
N ARG A 7 -23.29 -51.52 23.21
CA ARG A 7 -23.25 -50.40 24.15
C ARG A 7 -23.46 -49.06 23.45
N LEU A 8 -22.75 -48.80 22.36
CA LEU A 8 -22.90 -47.58 21.54
C LEU A 8 -24.35 -47.42 21.02
N LEU A 9 -24.94 -48.54 20.59
CA LEU A 9 -26.33 -48.59 20.13
C LEU A 9 -27.32 -48.33 21.27
N ALA A 10 -27.11 -48.93 22.46
CA ALA A 10 -27.97 -48.75 23.62
C ALA A 10 -27.88 -47.34 24.22
N GLU A 11 -26.73 -46.68 24.10
CA GLU A 11 -26.51 -45.29 24.51
C GLU A 11 -27.04 -44.28 23.46
N GLY A 12 -27.57 -44.75 22.32
CA GLY A 12 -28.15 -43.92 21.27
C GLY A 12 -27.13 -43.10 20.47
N GLN A 13 -25.84 -43.49 20.51
CA GLN A 13 -24.77 -42.76 19.84
C GLN A 13 -24.66 -43.08 18.33
N VAL A 14 -25.24 -44.19 17.89
CA VAL A 14 -25.27 -44.68 16.51
C VAL A 14 -26.65 -45.26 16.18
N SER A 15 -27.04 -45.19 14.91
CA SER A 15 -28.39 -45.50 14.42
C SER A 15 -28.61 -47.00 14.19
N CYS A 16 -27.55 -47.72 13.83
CA CYS A 16 -27.61 -49.14 13.51
C CYS A 16 -26.37 -49.90 13.99
N TYR A 17 -26.46 -51.23 13.95
CA TYR A 17 -25.38 -52.11 14.44
C TYR A 17 -24.11 -52.03 13.56
N GLU A 18 -24.28 -51.86 12.25
CA GLU A 18 -23.19 -51.73 11.28
C GLU A 18 -22.36 -50.45 11.53
N GLU A 19 -23.04 -49.33 11.83
CA GLU A 19 -22.42 -48.08 12.26
C GLU A 19 -21.62 -48.26 13.57
N ALA A 20 -22.16 -49.04 14.52
CA ALA A 20 -21.48 -49.33 15.78
C ALA A 20 -20.19 -50.15 15.57
N GLU A 21 -20.21 -51.12 14.66
CA GLU A 21 -19.02 -51.92 14.30
C GLU A 21 -17.97 -51.08 13.56
N LEU A 22 -18.42 -50.20 12.65
CA LEU A 22 -17.55 -49.27 11.95
C LEU A 22 -16.89 -48.28 12.91
N ALA A 23 -17.65 -47.71 13.85
CA ALA A 23 -17.12 -46.80 14.89
C ALA A 23 -16.02 -47.48 15.71
N ILE A 24 -16.23 -48.73 16.15
CA ILE A 24 -15.24 -49.49 16.93
C ILE A 24 -14.01 -49.81 16.08
N SER A 25 -14.20 -50.12 14.80
CA SER A 25 -13.11 -50.36 13.86
C SER A 25 -12.25 -49.11 13.70
N ILE A 26 -12.86 -47.93 13.59
CA ILE A 26 -12.16 -46.64 13.55
C ILE A 26 -11.43 -46.36 14.87
N MET A 27 -12.08 -46.57 16.02
CA MET A 27 -11.45 -46.39 17.35
C MET A 27 -10.24 -47.32 17.55
N SER A 28 -10.27 -48.53 16.97
CA SER A 28 -9.14 -49.47 17.03
C SER A 28 -7.89 -48.94 16.30
N LEU A 29 -8.06 -48.02 15.35
CA LEU A 29 -6.99 -47.33 14.64
C LEU A 29 -6.46 -46.09 15.40
N LYS A 30 -6.79 -45.96 16.69
CA LYS A 30 -6.38 -44.87 17.61
C LYS A 30 -7.03 -43.50 17.35
N PHE A 31 -8.11 -43.44 16.58
CA PHE A 31 -8.96 -42.25 16.56
C PHE A 31 -9.78 -42.15 17.83
N SER A 32 -10.14 -40.93 18.21
CA SER A 32 -10.99 -40.66 19.37
C SER A 32 -12.42 -41.16 19.15
N SER A 33 -13.16 -41.34 20.24
CA SER A 33 -14.58 -41.74 20.17
C SER A 33 -15.44 -40.71 19.43
N GLU A 34 -15.14 -39.42 19.56
CA GLU A 34 -15.89 -38.35 18.87
C GLU A 34 -15.63 -38.38 17.36
N GLU A 35 -14.37 -38.50 16.93
CA GLU A 35 -14.00 -38.62 15.52
C GLU A 35 -14.63 -39.85 14.87
N ALA A 36 -14.60 -40.99 15.56
CA ALA A 36 -15.20 -42.21 15.08
C ALA A 36 -16.72 -42.08 14.89
N LEU A 37 -17.43 -41.49 15.86
CA LEU A 37 -18.87 -41.28 15.77
C LEU A 37 -19.24 -40.28 14.68
N GLU A 38 -18.44 -39.23 14.48
CA GLU A 38 -18.69 -38.25 13.43
C GLU A 38 -18.44 -38.82 12.02
N ALA A 39 -17.36 -39.59 11.82
CA ALA A 39 -17.06 -40.20 10.53
C ALA A 39 -18.15 -41.20 10.08
N VAL A 40 -18.72 -41.94 11.03
CA VAL A 40 -19.76 -42.95 10.78
C VAL A 40 -21.08 -42.34 10.33
N LYS A 41 -21.38 -41.08 10.68
CA LYS A 41 -22.56 -40.35 10.16
C LYS A 41 -22.47 -40.08 8.65
N HIS A 42 -21.26 -40.04 8.11
CA HIS A 42 -20.99 -39.64 6.73
C HIS A 42 -20.40 -40.75 5.86
N CYS A 43 -19.95 -41.86 6.46
CA CYS A 43 -19.23 -42.94 5.78
C CYS A 43 -19.82 -44.31 6.12
N SER A 44 -19.89 -45.20 5.12
CA SER A 44 -20.37 -46.58 5.27
C SER A 44 -19.25 -47.63 5.27
N THR A 45 -18.00 -47.22 5.04
CA THR A 45 -16.84 -48.13 4.97
C THR A 45 -15.65 -47.58 5.74
N LEU A 46 -14.77 -48.48 6.19
CA LEU A 46 -13.58 -48.10 6.97
C LEU A 46 -12.61 -47.23 6.17
N ASP A 47 -12.39 -47.55 4.89
CA ASP A 47 -11.49 -46.77 4.02
C ASP A 47 -12.02 -45.35 3.79
N ALA A 48 -13.34 -45.21 3.55
CA ALA A 48 -13.97 -43.89 3.41
C ALA A 48 -13.89 -43.09 4.72
N ALA A 49 -14.08 -43.74 5.87
CA ALA A 49 -13.96 -43.10 7.17
C ALA A 49 -12.53 -42.66 7.48
N ILE A 50 -11.51 -43.47 7.15
CA ILE A 50 -10.10 -43.08 7.28
C ILE A 50 -9.79 -41.89 6.37
N ALA A 51 -10.24 -41.93 5.11
CA ALA A 51 -10.05 -40.81 4.19
C ALA A 51 -10.73 -39.54 4.73
N TYR A 52 -11.96 -39.63 5.24
CA TYR A 52 -12.67 -38.52 5.87
C TYR A 52 -11.93 -37.96 7.09
N LEU A 53 -11.33 -38.82 7.93
CA LEU A 53 -10.61 -38.42 9.14
C LEU A 53 -9.17 -37.98 8.91
N GLN A 54 -8.58 -38.28 7.75
CA GLN A 54 -7.17 -38.00 7.45
C GLN A 54 -6.99 -37.27 6.12
N GLN A 55 -7.48 -36.03 6.07
CA GLN A 55 -7.19 -35.11 4.99
C GLN A 55 -5.86 -34.38 5.24
N ASN A 56 -5.01 -34.30 4.22
CA ASN A 56 -3.72 -33.60 4.34
C ASN A 56 -3.93 -32.10 4.12
N CYS A 57 -3.60 -31.28 5.11
CA CYS A 57 -3.53 -29.83 4.93
C CYS A 57 -2.40 -29.48 3.96
N GLU A 58 -2.70 -28.79 2.88
CA GLU A 58 -1.68 -28.42 1.89
C GLU A 58 -0.64 -27.40 2.46
N LEU A 59 -0.94 -26.70 3.57
CA LEU A 59 -0.07 -25.66 4.15
C LEU A 59 0.94 -26.21 5.16
N CYS A 60 0.47 -27.02 6.11
CA CYS A 60 1.32 -27.59 7.17
C CYS A 60 1.65 -29.07 6.97
N ALA A 61 1.12 -29.71 5.92
CA ALA A 61 1.20 -31.15 5.66
C ALA A 61 0.67 -32.04 6.81
N GLY A 62 -0.02 -31.46 7.79
CA GLY A 62 -0.67 -32.20 8.87
C GLY A 62 -1.95 -32.91 8.40
N LYS A 63 -2.35 -33.95 9.13
CA LYS A 63 -3.57 -34.73 8.87
C LYS A 63 -4.69 -34.27 9.78
N TYR A 64 -5.85 -33.97 9.20
CA TYR A 64 -7.01 -33.44 9.91
C TYR A 64 -8.30 -34.11 9.42
N PRO A 65 -9.34 -34.20 10.26
CA PRO A 65 -10.64 -34.64 9.81
C PRO A 65 -11.28 -33.60 8.86
N MET A 66 -12.15 -34.06 7.98
CA MET A 66 -12.76 -33.26 6.92
C MET A 66 -13.52 -32.02 7.46
N ASN A 67 -14.10 -32.11 8.67
CA ASN A 67 -14.78 -30.98 9.32
C ASN A 67 -13.82 -29.88 9.81
N GLU A 68 -12.53 -30.18 9.95
CA GLU A 68 -11.46 -29.22 10.27
C GLU A 68 -10.71 -28.75 9.01
N ILE A 69 -11.13 -29.19 7.82
CA ILE A 69 -10.60 -28.73 6.54
C ILE A 69 -11.46 -27.60 5.97
N VAL A 70 -10.78 -26.53 5.56
CA VAL A 70 -11.35 -25.35 4.94
C VAL A 70 -10.99 -25.35 3.46
N SER A 71 -12.01 -25.42 2.61
CA SER A 71 -11.86 -25.31 1.15
C SER A 71 -11.86 -23.85 0.71
N MET A 72 -11.00 -23.50 -0.25
CA MET A 72 -10.89 -22.13 -0.77
C MET A 72 -11.99 -21.84 -1.81
N LEU A 73 -12.57 -20.64 -1.78
CA LEU A 73 -13.81 -20.33 -2.52
C LEU A 73 -13.71 -20.34 -4.05
N ARG A 74 -12.53 -20.05 -4.61
CA ARG A 74 -12.35 -19.85 -6.07
C ARG A 74 -11.21 -20.70 -6.66
N CYS A 75 -10.80 -21.75 -5.97
CA CYS A 75 -9.80 -22.70 -6.45
C CYS A 75 -9.98 -24.07 -5.77
N THR A 76 -9.20 -25.07 -6.17
CA THR A 76 -9.28 -26.42 -5.61
C THR A 76 -8.48 -26.63 -4.33
N HIS A 77 -7.70 -25.65 -3.89
CA HIS A 77 -6.86 -25.76 -2.70
C HIS A 77 -7.66 -25.77 -1.40
N TYR A 78 -7.11 -26.41 -0.38
CA TYR A 78 -7.70 -26.52 0.95
C TYR A 78 -6.62 -26.59 2.04
N CYS A 79 -6.97 -26.17 3.25
CA CYS A 79 -6.05 -26.23 4.40
C CYS A 79 -6.82 -26.46 5.70
N CYS A 80 -6.13 -26.85 6.77
CA CYS A 80 -6.77 -26.97 8.07
C CYS A 80 -7.25 -25.61 8.61
N ARG A 81 -8.26 -25.65 9.47
CA ARG A 81 -8.89 -24.48 10.07
C ARG A 81 -7.91 -23.55 10.78
N GLU A 82 -6.92 -24.10 11.47
CA GLU A 82 -5.88 -23.31 12.15
C GLU A 82 -4.98 -22.56 11.15
N CYS A 83 -4.56 -23.22 10.07
CA CYS A 83 -3.78 -22.56 9.03
C CYS A 83 -4.59 -21.46 8.31
N ALA A 84 -5.87 -21.72 8.03
CA ALA A 84 -6.77 -20.71 7.49
C ALA A 84 -6.90 -19.50 8.44
N LYS A 85 -7.16 -19.76 9.73
CA LYS A 85 -7.27 -18.73 10.78
C LYS A 85 -6.00 -17.87 10.83
N ASN A 86 -4.83 -18.49 10.97
CA ASN A 86 -3.56 -17.78 11.06
C ASN A 86 -3.28 -16.94 9.81
N TYR A 87 -3.49 -17.53 8.63
CA TYR A 87 -3.28 -16.83 7.37
C TYR A 87 -4.18 -15.59 7.25
N PHE A 88 -5.50 -15.75 7.40
CA PHE A 88 -6.43 -14.64 7.24
C PHE A 88 -6.29 -13.59 8.33
N THR A 89 -5.97 -13.97 9.57
CA THR A 89 -5.65 -13.01 10.65
C THR A 89 -4.50 -12.09 10.26
N VAL A 90 -3.42 -12.63 9.68
CA VAL A 90 -2.28 -11.84 9.20
C VAL A 90 -2.67 -10.99 7.99
N GLN A 91 -3.41 -11.54 7.02
CA GLN A 91 -3.86 -10.75 5.85
C GLN A 91 -4.76 -9.58 6.26
N ILE A 92 -5.67 -9.79 7.21
CA ILE A 92 -6.64 -8.79 7.65
C ILE A 92 -5.96 -7.73 8.53
N SER A 93 -5.07 -8.14 9.42
CA SER A 93 -4.40 -7.21 10.34
C SER A 93 -3.40 -6.33 9.60
N ASP A 94 -2.49 -6.96 8.84
CA ASP A 94 -1.26 -6.30 8.40
C ASP A 94 -1.30 -5.83 6.96
N ARG A 95 -2.32 -6.25 6.19
CA ARG A 95 -2.36 -6.05 4.74
C ARG A 95 -3.68 -5.45 4.25
N SER A 96 -3.77 -5.27 2.93
CA SER A 96 -5.00 -4.79 2.30
C SER A 96 -6.02 -5.91 2.28
N ILE A 97 -7.30 -5.57 2.38
CA ILE A 97 -8.41 -6.51 2.20
C ILE A 97 -8.33 -7.25 0.85
N MET A 98 -7.71 -6.62 -0.17
CA MET A 98 -7.50 -7.20 -1.49
C MET A 98 -6.52 -8.38 -1.50
N ASP A 99 -5.72 -8.57 -0.43
CA ASP A 99 -4.81 -9.70 -0.28
C ASP A 99 -5.48 -10.91 0.38
N CYS A 100 -6.75 -10.81 0.80
CA CYS A 100 -7.53 -11.89 1.39
C CYS A 100 -7.97 -12.90 0.31
N THR A 101 -7.00 -13.53 -0.34
CA THR A 101 -7.13 -14.52 -1.42
C THR A 101 -6.54 -15.86 -0.97
N CYS A 102 -6.64 -16.90 -1.81
CA CYS A 102 -6.10 -18.22 -1.49
C CYS A 102 -4.61 -18.17 -1.05
N PRO A 103 -4.22 -18.83 0.06
CA PRO A 103 -2.83 -18.83 0.53
C PRO A 103 -1.85 -19.50 -0.44
N PHE A 104 -2.32 -20.43 -1.28
CA PHE A 104 -1.50 -21.19 -2.24
C PHE A 104 -1.29 -20.47 -3.56
N CYS A 105 -2.38 -20.27 -4.31
CA CYS A 105 -2.30 -19.79 -5.69
C CYS A 105 -2.61 -18.30 -5.84
N LYS A 106 -2.96 -17.61 -4.74
CA LYS A 106 -3.30 -16.18 -4.73
C LYS A 106 -4.46 -15.80 -5.66
N GLN A 107 -5.34 -16.75 -5.94
CA GLN A 107 -6.58 -16.53 -6.69
C GLN A 107 -7.76 -16.30 -5.73
N PRO A 108 -8.76 -15.50 -6.12
CA PRO A 108 -8.82 -14.72 -7.37
C PRO A 108 -7.90 -13.48 -7.34
N ASP A 109 -7.42 -13.01 -8.50
CA ASP A 109 -6.72 -11.71 -8.59
C ASP A 109 -7.71 -10.54 -8.52
N LEU A 110 -8.02 -10.15 -7.28
CA LEU A 110 -8.95 -9.06 -6.95
C LEU A 110 -8.44 -7.68 -7.40
N THR A 111 -7.17 -7.54 -7.77
CA THR A 111 -6.59 -6.28 -8.25
C THR A 111 -6.64 -6.13 -9.76
N SER A 112 -7.02 -7.19 -10.47
CA SER A 112 -7.09 -7.18 -11.92
C SER A 112 -8.19 -6.23 -12.42
N SER A 113 -7.85 -5.43 -13.43
CA SER A 113 -8.82 -4.56 -14.12
C SER A 113 -9.84 -5.32 -14.98
N GLN A 114 -9.80 -6.66 -14.97
CA GLN A 114 -10.68 -7.53 -15.74
C GLN A 114 -11.83 -8.08 -14.89
N MET A 115 -11.72 -8.06 -13.55
CA MET A 115 -12.84 -8.39 -12.67
C MET A 115 -13.78 -7.19 -12.56
N ASN A 116 -15.09 -7.45 -12.67
CA ASN A 116 -16.09 -6.43 -12.39
C ASN A 116 -16.22 -6.24 -10.86
N GLU A 117 -16.81 -5.11 -10.42
CA GLU A 117 -16.94 -4.83 -8.98
C GLU A 117 -17.93 -5.75 -8.26
N ASP A 118 -18.89 -6.30 -9.00
CA ASP A 118 -19.90 -7.22 -8.50
C ASP A 118 -19.28 -8.57 -8.10
N ASP A 119 -18.42 -9.15 -8.94
CA ASP A 119 -17.68 -10.39 -8.70
C ASP A 119 -16.78 -10.28 -7.47
N VAL A 120 -16.15 -9.11 -7.29
CA VAL A 120 -15.32 -8.83 -6.11
C VAL A 120 -16.20 -8.75 -4.86
N SER A 121 -17.36 -8.11 -4.95
CA SER A 121 -18.30 -7.99 -3.83
C SER A 121 -18.91 -9.35 -3.47
N ASP A 122 -19.27 -10.17 -4.46
CA ASP A 122 -19.74 -11.55 -4.28
C ASP A 122 -18.68 -12.43 -3.65
N TYR A 123 -17.41 -12.30 -4.08
CA TYR A 123 -16.30 -13.01 -3.45
C TYR A 123 -16.19 -12.66 -1.96
N PHE A 124 -16.22 -11.36 -1.63
CA PHE A 124 -16.11 -10.93 -0.24
C PHE A 124 -17.34 -11.28 0.60
N GLY A 125 -18.55 -11.30 0.02
CA GLY A 125 -19.75 -11.77 0.70
C GLY A 125 -19.66 -13.25 1.08
N ASN A 126 -19.16 -14.10 0.17
CA ASN A 126 -18.92 -15.51 0.48
C ASN A 126 -17.75 -15.71 1.46
N LEU A 127 -16.71 -14.88 1.34
CA LEU A 127 -15.56 -14.92 2.25
C LEU A 127 -15.95 -14.52 3.67
N ASP A 128 -16.84 -13.53 3.83
CA ASP A 128 -17.39 -13.15 5.13
C ASP A 128 -18.05 -14.33 5.86
N ILE A 129 -18.94 -15.04 5.16
CA ILE A 129 -19.64 -16.21 5.69
C ILE A 129 -18.63 -17.27 6.16
N LEU A 130 -17.59 -17.52 5.36
CA LEU A 130 -16.54 -18.47 5.69
C LEU A 130 -15.74 -18.02 6.93
N LEU A 131 -15.30 -16.77 6.95
CA LEU A 131 -14.40 -16.23 7.97
C LEU A 131 -15.08 -16.04 9.32
N LYS A 132 -16.39 -15.78 9.35
CA LYS A 132 -17.18 -15.67 10.59
C LYS A 132 -17.06 -16.90 11.49
N GLY A 133 -16.92 -18.09 10.89
CA GLY A 133 -16.75 -19.34 11.63
C GLY A 133 -15.29 -19.70 11.97
N ILE A 134 -14.31 -18.93 11.50
CA ILE A 134 -12.88 -19.27 11.59
C ILE A 134 -12.11 -18.26 12.44
N LEU A 135 -12.43 -16.97 12.29
CA LEU A 135 -11.69 -15.88 12.91
C LEU A 135 -12.24 -15.52 14.29
N ASP A 136 -11.38 -14.91 15.11
CA ASP A 136 -11.80 -14.29 16.35
C ASP A 136 -12.64 -13.02 16.06
N GLU A 137 -13.55 -12.69 16.96
CA GLU A 137 -14.54 -11.62 16.78
C GLU A 137 -13.89 -10.28 16.42
N THR A 138 -12.81 -9.90 17.11
CA THR A 138 -12.08 -8.63 16.87
C THR A 138 -11.45 -8.55 15.47
N VAL A 139 -10.92 -9.67 14.96
CA VAL A 139 -10.31 -9.75 13.62
C VAL A 139 -11.41 -9.73 12.56
N HIS A 140 -12.52 -10.41 12.82
CA HIS A 140 -13.68 -10.41 11.93
C HIS A 140 -14.32 -9.01 11.84
N GLU A 141 -14.42 -8.27 12.95
CA GLU A 141 -14.86 -6.87 12.93
C GLU A 141 -13.92 -5.98 12.12
N LEU A 142 -12.60 -6.21 12.20
CA LEU A 142 -11.61 -5.50 11.38
C LEU A 142 -11.80 -5.81 9.89
N PHE A 143 -12.06 -7.07 9.52
CA PHE A 143 -12.38 -7.46 8.15
C PHE A 143 -13.61 -6.72 7.63
N GLN A 144 -14.70 -6.73 8.41
CA GLN A 144 -15.93 -6.00 8.11
C GLN A 144 -15.69 -4.49 7.96
N ARG A 145 -14.86 -3.91 8.84
CA ARG A 145 -14.48 -2.50 8.75
C ARG A 145 -13.75 -2.20 7.44
N LYS A 146 -12.75 -3.00 7.07
CA LYS A 146 -12.02 -2.82 5.81
C LYS A 146 -12.92 -2.99 4.57
N LEU A 147 -13.89 -3.89 4.60
CA LEU A 147 -14.89 -4.02 3.53
C LEU A 147 -15.78 -2.79 3.40
N ARG A 148 -16.29 -2.27 4.53
CA ARG A 148 -17.04 -1.01 4.53
C ARG A 148 -16.19 0.14 4.00
N ASP A 149 -14.95 0.29 4.49
CA ASP A 149 -14.04 1.32 4.03
C ASP A 149 -13.85 1.26 2.52
N ARG A 150 -13.67 0.05 1.96
CA ARG A 150 -13.57 -0.17 0.50
C ARG A 150 -14.81 0.34 -0.24
N ALA A 151 -16.01 0.01 0.23
CA ALA A 151 -17.25 0.45 -0.40
C ALA A 151 -17.40 1.98 -0.32
N LEU A 152 -17.03 2.57 0.81
CA LEU A 152 -17.11 4.03 1.01
C LEU A 152 -16.08 4.81 0.18
N MET A 153 -14.94 4.21 -0.22
CA MET A 153 -13.91 4.89 -1.02
C MET A 153 -14.42 5.44 -2.36
N GLN A 154 -15.54 4.94 -2.88
CA GLN A 154 -16.15 5.46 -4.10
C GLN A 154 -16.82 6.82 -3.91
N ASP A 155 -17.16 7.19 -2.66
CA ASP A 155 -17.78 8.48 -2.36
C ASP A 155 -16.75 9.63 -2.41
N PRO A 156 -17.03 10.74 -3.11
CA PRO A 156 -16.10 11.87 -3.21
C PRO A 156 -15.80 12.55 -1.86
N ASN A 157 -16.65 12.36 -0.86
CA ASN A 157 -16.51 12.93 0.47
C ASN A 157 -15.89 11.95 1.48
N PHE A 158 -15.41 10.79 1.02
CA PHE A 158 -14.70 9.82 1.83
C PHE A 158 -13.39 10.39 2.39
N LYS A 159 -13.10 10.05 3.66
CA LYS A 159 -11.90 10.45 4.39
C LYS A 159 -11.35 9.29 5.22
N TRP A 160 -10.02 9.21 5.29
CA TRP A 160 -9.31 8.29 6.19
C TRP A 160 -8.98 8.98 7.51
N CYS A 161 -9.21 8.28 8.62
CA CYS A 161 -8.64 8.64 9.90
C CYS A 161 -7.11 8.42 9.89
N VAL A 162 -6.34 9.41 10.33
CA VAL A 162 -4.87 9.31 10.42
C VAL A 162 -4.38 8.49 11.62
N GLN A 163 -5.24 8.29 12.64
CA GLN A 163 -4.86 7.60 13.87
C GLN A 163 -5.16 6.10 13.81
N CYS A 164 -6.37 5.71 13.41
CA CYS A 164 -6.79 4.30 13.38
C CYS A 164 -6.94 3.72 11.97
N SER A 165 -6.69 4.53 10.93
CA SER A 165 -6.85 4.13 9.52
C SER A 165 -8.25 3.64 9.12
N SER A 166 -9.29 3.94 9.89
CA SER A 166 -10.69 3.69 9.49
C SER A 166 -11.20 4.74 8.50
N GLY A 167 -12.05 4.33 7.57
CA GLY A 167 -12.69 5.18 6.58
C GLY A 167 -14.07 5.68 7.01
N PHE A 168 -14.42 6.92 6.65
CA PHE A 168 -15.75 7.48 6.90
C PHE A 168 -16.11 8.58 5.90
N ILE A 169 -17.41 8.85 5.72
CA ILE A 169 -17.90 9.96 4.90
C ILE A 169 -17.97 11.21 5.78
N ALA A 170 -17.36 12.30 5.31
CA ALA A 170 -17.41 13.60 5.96
C ALA A 170 -18.31 14.56 5.19
N HIS A 171 -18.92 15.54 5.85
CA HIS A 171 -19.64 16.59 5.12
C HIS A 171 -18.65 17.47 4.34
N PRO A 172 -18.90 17.83 3.06
CA PRO A 172 -17.95 18.59 2.24
C PRO A 172 -17.49 19.93 2.84
N LYS A 173 -18.35 20.58 3.64
CA LYS A 173 -18.07 21.88 4.29
C LYS A 173 -17.43 21.75 5.68
N GLN A 174 -17.31 20.52 6.19
CA GLN A 174 -16.84 20.28 7.55
C GLN A 174 -15.31 20.31 7.60
N LYS A 175 -14.73 21.34 8.24
CA LYS A 175 -13.28 21.43 8.46
C LYS A 175 -12.81 20.53 9.61
N ARG A 176 -13.61 20.41 10.66
CA ARG A 176 -13.32 19.61 11.86
C ARG A 176 -13.92 18.22 11.75
N LEU A 177 -13.09 17.23 11.43
CA LEU A 177 -13.49 15.83 11.32
C LEU A 177 -13.39 15.12 12.66
N ILE A 178 -14.36 14.24 12.96
CA ILE A 178 -14.32 13.34 14.11
C ILE A 178 -14.41 11.93 13.57
N CYS A 179 -13.41 11.10 13.84
CA CYS A 179 -13.44 9.70 13.44
C CYS A 179 -14.56 8.96 14.20
N PRO A 180 -15.49 8.25 13.52
CA PRO A 180 -16.54 7.49 14.19
C PRO A 180 -16.00 6.36 15.06
N ASP A 181 -14.89 5.73 14.68
CA ASP A 181 -14.29 4.60 15.40
C ASP A 181 -13.46 5.04 16.61
N CYS A 182 -12.39 5.83 16.42
CA CYS A 182 -11.46 6.16 17.50
C CYS A 182 -11.68 7.54 18.14
N LYS A 183 -12.69 8.29 17.66
CA LYS A 183 -13.04 9.65 18.12
C LYS A 183 -11.91 10.70 17.98
N SER A 184 -10.82 10.37 17.30
CA SER A 184 -9.77 11.34 16.97
C SER A 184 -10.34 12.51 16.19
N VAL A 185 -9.91 13.72 16.51
CA VAL A 185 -10.37 14.93 15.85
C VAL A 185 -9.27 15.48 14.97
N THR A 186 -9.52 15.68 13.68
CA THR A 186 -8.52 16.13 12.70
C THR A 186 -9.08 17.15 11.73
N CYS A 187 -8.21 17.93 11.09
CA CYS A 187 -8.61 18.82 10.01
C CYS A 187 -8.91 18.06 8.71
N ALA A 188 -9.97 18.45 7.99
CA ALA A 188 -10.39 17.83 6.74
C ALA A 188 -9.44 18.10 5.57
N SER A 189 -8.72 19.21 5.63
CA SER A 189 -7.79 19.67 4.59
C SER A 189 -6.35 19.24 4.92
N CYS A 190 -5.78 19.71 6.04
CA CYS A 190 -4.38 19.42 6.38
C CYS A 190 -4.16 18.09 7.12
N ARG A 191 -5.24 17.40 7.53
CA ARG A 191 -5.21 16.08 8.21
C ARG A 191 -4.49 16.05 9.57
N ARG A 192 -3.99 17.18 10.07
CA ARG A 192 -3.38 17.31 11.39
C ARG A 192 -4.44 17.17 12.51
N PRO A 193 -4.04 16.76 13.74
CA PRO A 193 -4.89 16.82 14.92
C PRO A 193 -5.54 18.20 15.06
N TRP A 194 -6.84 18.23 15.36
CA TRP A 194 -7.58 19.47 15.44
C TRP A 194 -7.37 20.15 16.80
N GLU A 195 -6.93 21.39 16.76
CA GLU A 195 -6.80 22.26 17.94
C GLU A 195 -7.72 23.46 17.82
N LYS A 196 -8.07 24.07 18.96
CA LYS A 196 -8.98 25.23 18.99
C LYS A 196 -8.43 26.40 18.17
N GLN A 197 -7.11 26.54 18.13
CA GLN A 197 -6.41 27.57 17.39
C GLN A 197 -6.51 27.37 15.87
N HIS A 198 -6.84 26.17 15.38
CA HIS A 198 -7.14 25.94 13.97
C HIS A 198 -8.54 26.50 13.59
N GLU A 199 -9.39 26.79 14.56
CA GLU A 199 -10.73 27.33 14.31
C GLU A 199 -10.65 28.75 13.72
N GLY A 200 -11.40 28.99 12.65
CA GLY A 200 -11.47 30.31 12.00
C GLY A 200 -10.26 30.71 11.15
N ILE A 201 -9.18 29.91 11.08
CA ILE A 201 -7.99 30.21 10.29
C ILE A 201 -7.74 29.20 9.15
N SER A 202 -6.85 29.55 8.21
CA SER A 202 -6.44 28.64 7.13
C SER A 202 -5.47 27.57 7.64
N CYS A 203 -5.26 26.51 6.86
CA CYS A 203 -4.29 25.48 7.21
C CYS A 203 -2.86 26.03 7.21
N GLU A 204 -2.52 26.99 6.34
CA GLU A 204 -1.20 27.63 6.35
C GLU A 204 -1.01 28.44 7.63
N LYS A 205 -1.97 29.30 7.99
CA LYS A 205 -1.89 30.11 9.21
C LYS A 205 -1.83 29.27 10.48
N PHE A 206 -2.51 28.12 10.50
CA PHE A 206 -2.41 27.19 11.62
C PHE A 206 -1.03 26.53 11.69
N ALA A 207 -0.42 26.21 10.55
CA ALA A 207 0.94 25.70 10.49
C ALA A 207 1.94 26.75 11.00
N GLU A 208 1.88 27.99 10.50
CA GLU A 208 2.72 29.10 10.96
C GLU A 208 2.58 29.35 12.48
N TRP A 209 1.35 29.34 12.98
CA TRP A 209 1.08 29.46 14.42
C TRP A 209 1.72 28.31 15.20
N LYS A 210 1.57 27.06 14.72
CA LYS A 210 2.19 25.90 15.35
C LYS A 210 3.71 25.99 15.38
N ASP A 211 4.31 26.42 14.28
CA ASP A 211 5.76 26.57 14.16
C ASP A 211 6.29 27.67 15.08
N SER A 212 5.51 28.74 15.29
CA SER A 212 5.89 29.86 16.16
C SER A 212 5.66 29.63 17.66
N ASN A 213 4.83 28.64 18.04
CA ASN A 213 4.33 28.49 19.42
C ASN A 213 4.68 27.15 20.07
N ASP A 214 5.27 26.20 19.35
CA ASP A 214 5.65 24.91 19.92
C ASP A 214 7.13 24.97 20.39
N PRO A 215 7.41 24.92 21.70
CA PRO A 215 8.75 25.08 22.27
C PRO A 215 9.72 23.95 21.88
N GLU A 216 9.19 22.79 21.48
CA GLU A 216 9.95 21.64 20.96
C GLU A 216 10.16 21.72 19.45
N ASN A 217 9.45 22.65 18.79
CA ASN A 217 9.42 22.86 17.35
C ASN A 217 10.22 24.10 16.95
N GLN A 218 11.30 24.42 17.69
CA GLN A 218 12.45 25.14 17.10
C GLN A 218 12.92 24.30 15.91
N ALA A 219 12.32 24.58 14.76
CA ALA A 219 12.08 23.63 13.70
C ALA A 219 13.40 23.12 13.12
N THR A 220 13.73 21.86 13.35
CA THR A 220 14.67 21.21 12.43
C THR A 220 13.99 21.19 11.05
N ALA A 221 14.70 21.63 10.01
CA ALA A 221 14.23 21.64 8.62
C ALA A 221 13.61 20.29 8.18
N VAL A 222 13.95 19.20 8.87
CA VAL A 222 13.38 17.85 8.71
C VAL A 222 11.90 17.76 9.09
N SER A 223 11.44 18.41 10.16
CA SER A 223 10.01 18.38 10.53
C SER A 223 9.13 19.12 9.51
N ARG A 224 9.65 20.21 8.94
CA ARG A 224 8.99 20.95 7.84
C ARG A 224 9.01 20.15 6.55
N HIS A 225 10.16 19.58 6.19
CA HIS A 225 10.33 18.67 5.06
C HIS A 225 9.33 17.51 5.08
N LEU A 226 9.15 16.84 6.23
CA LEU A 226 8.20 15.73 6.36
C LEU A 226 6.74 16.17 6.29
N ALA A 227 6.41 17.33 6.86
CA ALA A 227 5.07 17.88 6.80
C ALA A 227 4.67 18.22 5.35
N GLU A 228 5.61 18.71 4.56
CA GLU A 228 5.43 19.08 3.15
C GLU A 228 5.52 17.88 2.19
N ASN A 229 6.37 16.88 2.50
CA ASN A 229 6.70 15.78 1.60
C ASN A 229 6.04 14.44 1.95
N GLY A 230 4.98 14.46 2.78
CA GLY A 230 4.16 13.28 3.03
C GLY A 230 3.57 12.71 1.73
N ILE A 231 3.54 11.38 1.61
CA ILE A 231 3.05 10.71 0.40
C ILE A 231 1.53 10.55 0.49
N ASP A 232 0.80 11.18 -0.43
CA ASP A 232 -0.65 10.97 -0.56
C ASP A 232 -0.95 9.95 -1.66
N CYS A 233 -1.69 8.89 -1.34
CA CYS A 233 -2.17 7.97 -2.35
C CYS A 233 -3.16 8.68 -3.29
N PRO A 234 -2.88 8.78 -4.60
CA PRO A 234 -3.75 9.50 -5.54
C PRO A 234 -5.10 8.79 -5.74
N LYS A 235 -5.19 7.47 -5.50
CA LYS A 235 -6.43 6.69 -5.59
C LYS A 235 -7.30 6.85 -4.34
N CYS A 236 -6.81 6.46 -3.16
CA CYS A 236 -7.62 6.44 -1.94
C CYS A 236 -7.41 7.62 -0.98
N LYS A 237 -6.50 8.56 -1.29
CA LYS A 237 -6.17 9.74 -0.45
C LYS A 237 -5.69 9.40 0.97
N PHE A 238 -5.19 8.19 1.19
CA PHE A 238 -4.46 7.84 2.41
C PHE A 238 -3.11 8.57 2.42
N ARG A 239 -2.75 9.19 3.55
CA ARG A 239 -1.53 9.99 3.70
C ARG A 239 -0.53 9.21 4.55
N TYR A 240 0.69 9.08 4.05
CA TYR A 240 1.82 8.48 4.74
C TYR A 240 2.74 9.58 5.28
N SER A 241 3.17 9.47 6.54
CA SER A 241 4.03 10.46 7.21
C SER A 241 5.53 10.15 7.07
N LEU A 242 5.93 9.39 6.03
CA LEU A 242 7.29 8.86 5.87
C LEU A 242 7.77 9.08 4.43
N ALA A 243 9.04 9.47 4.28
CA ALA A 243 9.72 9.50 2.98
C ALA A 243 10.15 8.07 2.59
N LYS A 244 10.01 7.70 1.30
CA LYS A 244 10.48 6.39 0.81
C LYS A 244 11.86 6.58 0.18
N GLY A 245 12.88 5.94 0.77
CA GLY A 245 14.25 6.07 0.30
C GLY A 245 14.46 5.44 -1.08
N GLY A 246 14.89 6.24 -2.07
CA GLY A 246 15.55 5.79 -3.30
C GLY A 246 14.67 5.23 -4.43
N CYS A 247 13.50 4.63 -4.15
CA CYS A 247 12.63 4.05 -5.19
C CYS A 247 11.33 4.84 -5.37
N MET A 248 11.10 5.34 -6.59
CA MET A 248 9.92 6.15 -6.95
C MET A 248 8.59 5.41 -6.97
N HIS A 249 8.63 4.08 -7.11
CA HIS A 249 7.45 3.22 -7.13
C HIS A 249 6.93 3.01 -5.71
N PHE A 250 5.68 3.40 -5.50
CA PHE A 250 4.98 3.30 -4.23
C PHE A 250 3.71 2.47 -4.40
N THR A 251 3.54 1.45 -3.57
CA THR A 251 2.32 0.63 -3.52
C THR A 251 1.53 0.99 -2.28
N CYS A 252 0.33 1.55 -2.44
CA CYS A 252 -0.52 1.92 -1.33
C CYS A 252 -0.92 0.68 -0.52
N THR A 253 -0.57 0.65 0.76
CA THR A 253 -0.95 -0.41 1.70
C THR A 253 -2.47 -0.55 1.88
N GLN A 254 -3.23 0.52 1.67
CA GLN A 254 -4.70 0.51 1.83
C GLN A 254 -5.41 -0.05 0.59
N CYS A 255 -5.14 0.52 -0.59
CA CYS A 255 -5.91 0.23 -1.82
C CYS A 255 -5.12 -0.49 -2.92
N LYS A 256 -3.85 -0.85 -2.66
CA LYS A 256 -2.91 -1.50 -3.59
C LYS A 256 -2.60 -0.73 -4.87
N PHE A 257 -3.04 0.53 -4.97
CA PHE A 257 -2.67 1.37 -6.10
C PHE A 257 -1.16 1.57 -6.14
N GLU A 258 -0.56 1.26 -7.28
CA GLU A 258 0.86 1.46 -7.54
C GLU A 258 1.05 2.77 -8.29
N PHE A 259 1.84 3.68 -7.73
CA PHE A 259 2.02 5.02 -8.27
C PHE A 259 3.40 5.58 -7.99
N CYS A 260 3.79 6.58 -8.77
CA CYS A 260 5.01 7.32 -8.52
C CYS A 260 4.77 8.29 -7.36
N TYR A 261 5.48 8.17 -6.24
CA TYR A 261 5.26 9.12 -5.13
C TYR A 261 5.59 10.57 -5.53
N GLY A 262 6.58 10.77 -6.41
CA GLY A 262 6.94 12.10 -6.91
C GLY A 262 5.92 12.70 -7.89
N CYS A 263 5.13 11.88 -8.63
CA CYS A 263 4.14 12.41 -9.58
C CYS A 263 2.66 12.02 -9.42
N GLY A 264 2.34 11.07 -8.56
CA GLY A 264 1.00 10.49 -8.43
C GLY A 264 0.53 9.68 -9.66
N LYS A 265 1.33 9.58 -10.74
CA LYS A 265 0.93 8.82 -11.94
C LYS A 265 1.00 7.31 -11.68
N PRO A 266 0.07 6.52 -12.25
CA PRO A 266 0.03 5.07 -12.05
C PRO A 266 1.26 4.37 -12.61
N PHE A 267 1.74 3.36 -11.88
CA PHE A 267 2.60 2.33 -12.43
C PHE A 267 1.74 1.22 -13.06
N MET A 268 2.19 0.70 -14.19
CA MET A 268 1.53 -0.40 -14.89
C MET A 268 2.54 -1.24 -15.66
N MET A 269 2.17 -2.49 -15.91
CA MET A 269 2.96 -3.37 -16.77
C MET A 269 2.89 -2.90 -18.22
N GLY A 270 4.03 -2.94 -18.92
CA GLY A 270 4.13 -2.60 -20.34
C GLY A 270 3.04 -3.18 -21.21
N ALA A 271 2.79 -4.49 -21.07
CA ALA A 271 1.74 -5.19 -21.81
C ALA A 271 0.32 -4.62 -21.59
N LYS A 272 0.07 -3.99 -20.44
CA LYS A 272 -1.21 -3.34 -20.11
C LYS A 272 -1.22 -1.84 -20.45
N CYS A 273 -0.08 -1.27 -20.82
CA CYS A 273 0.04 0.14 -21.18
C CYS A 273 -0.39 0.36 -22.64
N GLY A 274 -1.65 0.79 -22.82
CA GLY A 274 -2.25 1.03 -24.13
C GLY A 274 -1.75 2.28 -24.86
N LEU A 275 -0.75 3.00 -24.33
CA LEU A 275 -0.28 4.27 -24.89
C LEU A 275 0.61 4.11 -26.12
N SER A 276 1.50 3.11 -26.16
CA SER A 276 2.36 2.88 -27.32
C SER A 276 2.91 1.45 -27.39
N GLN A 277 3.29 1.02 -28.60
CA GLN A 277 4.02 -0.25 -28.79
C GLN A 277 5.39 -0.26 -28.12
N TYR A 278 5.97 0.92 -27.86
CA TYR A 278 7.20 1.03 -27.09
C TYR A 278 6.97 0.64 -25.63
N CYS A 279 5.85 1.10 -25.03
CA CYS A 279 5.48 0.74 -23.66
C CYS A 279 5.30 -0.76 -23.48
N ALA A 280 4.77 -1.47 -24.49
CA ALA A 280 4.60 -2.92 -24.44
C ALA A 280 5.91 -3.71 -24.23
N LYS A 281 7.06 -3.11 -24.60
CA LYS A 281 8.39 -3.70 -24.40
C LYS A 281 9.01 -3.36 -23.05
N LEU A 282 8.41 -2.43 -22.30
CA LEU A 282 8.85 -2.06 -20.97
C LEU A 282 8.27 -3.03 -19.93
N GLY A 283 8.96 -3.20 -18.81
CA GLY A 283 8.41 -3.87 -17.64
C GLY A 283 7.40 -2.98 -16.91
N LEU A 284 7.42 -3.05 -15.58
CA LEU A 284 6.69 -2.10 -14.74
C LEU A 284 7.22 -0.68 -14.97
N HIS A 285 6.35 0.23 -15.42
CA HIS A 285 6.73 1.62 -15.70
C HIS A 285 5.56 2.59 -15.45
N ALA A 286 5.87 3.88 -15.43
CA ALA A 286 4.91 4.96 -15.32
C ALA A 286 5.22 6.09 -16.34
N HIS A 287 4.19 6.87 -16.66
CA HIS A 287 4.31 8.06 -17.50
C HIS A 287 4.45 9.29 -16.62
N HIS A 288 5.67 9.81 -16.52
CA HIS A 288 5.97 10.95 -15.65
C HIS A 288 5.92 12.26 -16.44
N PRO A 289 5.34 13.34 -15.87
CA PRO A 289 5.53 14.68 -16.41
C PRO A 289 6.99 15.10 -16.26
N ARG A 290 7.44 16.05 -17.09
CA ARG A 290 8.85 16.43 -17.17
C ARG A 290 9.41 17.10 -15.90
N ASN A 291 8.56 17.74 -15.11
CA ASN A 291 8.89 18.30 -13.80
C ASN A 291 8.83 17.26 -12.65
N CYS A 292 8.68 15.98 -12.95
CA CYS A 292 8.70 14.93 -11.93
C CYS A 292 10.13 14.70 -11.41
N LEU A 293 10.24 14.35 -10.13
CA LEU A 293 11.47 13.82 -9.51
C LEU A 293 12.15 12.70 -10.33
N PHE A 294 11.42 11.99 -11.21
CA PHE A 294 11.98 11.00 -12.14
C PHE A 294 13.07 11.58 -13.04
N TYR A 295 12.88 12.81 -13.53
CA TYR A 295 13.86 13.51 -14.37
C TYR A 295 14.79 14.42 -13.54
N LEU A 296 14.34 14.86 -12.36
CA LEU A 296 15.06 15.86 -11.56
C LEU A 296 16.04 15.26 -10.53
N ARG A 297 15.87 13.99 -10.13
CA ARG A 297 16.70 13.34 -9.09
C ARG A 297 18.21 13.32 -9.38
N ASP A 298 18.54 13.30 -10.66
CA ASP A 298 19.91 13.19 -11.18
C ASP A 298 20.50 14.57 -11.53
N LYS A 299 19.73 15.66 -11.39
CA LYS A 299 20.19 17.04 -11.55
C LYS A 299 20.93 17.51 -10.31
N GLU A 300 21.79 18.52 -10.48
CA GLU A 300 22.51 19.08 -9.36
C GLU A 300 21.63 20.05 -8.56
N PRO A 301 21.71 20.05 -7.22
CA PRO A 301 20.89 20.93 -6.38
C PRO A 301 20.97 22.41 -6.79
N ALA A 302 22.15 22.88 -7.19
CA ALA A 302 22.36 24.25 -7.64
C ALA A 302 21.54 24.60 -8.89
N GLU A 303 21.36 23.67 -9.83
CA GLU A 303 20.55 23.87 -11.04
C GLU A 303 19.06 24.03 -10.68
N LEU A 304 18.58 23.24 -9.72
CA LEU A 304 17.20 23.31 -9.23
C LEU A 304 16.95 24.59 -8.40
N GLN A 305 17.93 25.00 -7.60
CA GLN A 305 17.89 26.27 -6.86
C GLN A 305 17.82 27.48 -7.80
N GLU A 306 18.62 27.48 -8.87
CA GLU A 306 18.57 28.54 -9.88
C GLU A 306 17.20 28.59 -10.54
N LEU A 307 16.67 27.44 -10.96
CA LEU A 307 15.33 27.35 -11.55
C LEU A 307 14.25 27.95 -10.63
N LEU A 308 14.28 27.62 -9.34
CA LEU A 308 13.32 28.16 -8.37
C LEU A 308 13.52 29.68 -8.17
N ARG A 309 14.76 30.15 -8.14
CA ARG A 309 15.09 31.58 -8.01
C ARG A 309 14.60 32.39 -9.22
N GLU A 310 14.82 31.90 -10.43
CA GLU A 310 14.31 32.50 -11.68
C GLU A 310 12.79 32.62 -11.67
N ASN A 311 12.09 31.65 -11.06
CA ASN A 311 10.64 31.63 -10.90
C ASN A 311 10.14 32.34 -9.62
N LYS A 312 11.04 32.98 -8.84
CA LYS A 312 10.74 33.70 -7.59
C LYS A 312 10.04 32.83 -6.53
N ILE A 313 10.45 31.58 -6.42
CA ILE A 313 9.95 30.63 -5.41
C ILE A 313 10.97 30.55 -4.28
N GLU A 314 10.50 30.74 -3.04
CA GLU A 314 11.34 30.63 -1.84
C GLU A 314 11.65 29.16 -1.53
N PHE A 315 12.86 28.90 -1.04
CA PHE A 315 13.32 27.57 -0.64
C PHE A 315 14.39 27.68 0.47
N ASP A 316 14.47 26.64 1.29
CA ASP A 316 15.39 26.60 2.43
C ASP A 316 16.81 26.22 2.00
N THR A 317 17.83 26.85 2.60
CA THR A 317 19.26 26.59 2.33
C THR A 317 20.09 26.40 3.61
N GLU A 318 19.79 27.14 4.67
CA GLU A 318 20.48 27.10 5.96
C GLU A 318 19.51 26.70 7.09
N LEU A 319 20.05 26.23 8.22
CA LEU A 319 19.27 25.96 9.43
C LEU A 319 19.17 27.26 10.24
N GLU A 320 17.96 27.64 10.68
CA GLU A 320 17.69 28.94 11.34
C GLU A 320 18.38 29.13 12.72
N HIS A 321 19.14 28.14 13.22
CA HIS A 321 19.86 28.19 14.49
C HIS A 321 21.23 27.49 14.45
N GLU A 322 22.20 28.04 13.71
CA GLU A 322 23.61 27.75 14.01
C GLU A 322 24.00 28.51 15.29
N SER A 323 23.93 27.84 16.43
CA SER A 323 24.77 28.24 17.57
C SER A 323 26.19 27.85 17.22
N GLU A 324 27.08 28.85 17.14
CA GLU A 324 28.48 28.77 16.65
C GLU A 324 29.39 27.81 17.44
N GLU A 325 28.87 26.99 18.36
CA GLU A 325 29.67 26.22 19.32
C GLU A 325 30.01 24.77 18.90
N ASN A 326 29.56 24.25 17.75
CA ASN A 326 29.90 22.86 17.34
C ASN A 326 30.22 22.68 15.84
N ALA A 327 31.05 23.56 15.28
CA ALA A 327 31.46 23.59 13.86
C ALA A 327 32.32 22.38 13.37
N SER A 328 32.44 21.28 14.13
CA SER A 328 33.31 20.14 13.78
C SER A 328 32.60 18.79 13.68
N ALA A 329 31.28 18.72 13.89
CA ALA A 329 30.51 17.48 13.69
C ALA A 329 29.93 17.45 12.26
N VAL A 330 30.22 16.39 11.50
CA VAL A 330 29.58 16.15 10.18
C VAL A 330 28.08 16.01 10.40
N LEU A 331 27.31 17.00 9.93
CA LEU A 331 25.85 16.98 9.99
C LEU A 331 25.31 15.75 9.24
N LYS A 332 24.42 15.00 9.89
CA LYS A 332 23.78 13.80 9.34
C LYS A 332 22.30 14.07 9.11
N CYS A 333 21.78 13.57 7.99
CA CYS A 333 20.39 13.73 7.61
C CYS A 333 19.47 12.92 8.54
N SER A 334 18.56 13.59 9.23
CA SER A 334 17.63 13.00 10.20
C SER A 334 16.25 12.65 9.63
N VAL A 335 16.09 12.63 8.31
CA VAL A 335 14.81 12.27 7.66
C VAL A 335 14.42 10.83 8.02
N PRO A 336 13.22 10.60 8.61
CA PRO A 336 12.69 9.28 8.87
C PRO A 336 12.25 8.61 7.56
N LEU A 337 12.65 7.34 7.45
CA LEU A 337 12.50 6.48 6.29
C LEU A 337 11.83 5.18 6.72
N GLN A 338 10.87 4.74 5.92
CA GLN A 338 10.32 3.40 6.08
C GLN A 338 11.07 2.40 5.20
N ARG A 339 11.75 1.42 5.81
CA ARG A 339 12.45 0.35 5.09
C ARG A 339 11.65 -0.95 5.14
N GLU A 340 11.57 -1.62 3.99
CA GLU A 340 11.00 -2.95 3.87
C GLU A 340 12.03 -3.98 4.37
N THR A 341 11.66 -4.77 5.37
CA THR A 341 12.43 -5.93 5.88
C THR A 341 11.61 -7.21 5.70
N PRO A 342 12.24 -8.40 5.72
CA PRO A 342 11.50 -9.67 5.63
C PRO A 342 10.41 -9.83 6.71
N SER A 343 10.56 -9.17 7.85
CA SER A 343 9.62 -9.15 8.98
C SER A 343 8.57 -8.03 8.92
N GLY A 344 8.61 -7.15 7.92
CA GLY A 344 7.68 -6.02 7.79
C GLY A 344 8.36 -4.68 7.56
N LEU A 345 7.65 -3.59 7.81
CA LEU A 345 8.14 -2.21 7.63
C LEU A 345 8.80 -1.73 8.93
N ILE A 346 10.04 -1.24 8.85
CA ILE A 346 10.77 -0.67 9.99
C ILE A 346 11.09 0.79 9.71
N ASP A 347 10.79 1.64 10.69
CA ASP A 347 11.13 3.05 10.64
C ASP A 347 12.60 3.24 11.04
N THR A 348 13.34 3.92 10.18
CA THR A 348 14.77 4.20 10.32
C THR A 348 15.03 5.67 10.00
N ILE A 349 16.22 6.18 10.31
CA ILE A 349 16.65 7.51 9.89
C ILE A 349 17.66 7.40 8.75
N CYS A 350 17.70 8.41 7.87
CA CYS A 350 18.58 8.42 6.69
C CYS A 350 20.07 8.30 7.04
N ASN A 351 20.56 9.11 7.97
CA ASN A 351 21.96 9.17 8.42
C ASN A 351 23.01 9.42 7.33
N SER A 352 22.59 9.91 6.15
CA SER A 352 23.51 10.29 5.07
C SER A 352 24.14 11.66 5.34
N ASP A 353 25.30 11.92 4.75
CA ASP A 353 26.02 13.19 4.90
C ASP A 353 25.23 14.36 4.31
N VAL A 354 25.24 15.48 5.04
CA VAL A 354 24.64 16.76 4.67
C VAL A 354 25.72 17.67 4.10
N ASN A 355 25.43 18.32 2.96
CA ASN A 355 26.33 19.33 2.41
C ASN A 355 25.87 20.74 2.84
N PRO A 356 26.79 21.71 2.90
CA PRO A 356 26.43 23.11 3.12
C PRO A 356 25.41 23.61 2.08
N GLY A 357 24.47 24.44 2.50
CA GLY A 357 23.43 25.02 1.62
C GLY A 357 22.28 24.07 1.27
N GLN A 358 22.15 22.92 1.94
CA GLN A 358 21.09 21.92 1.71
C GLN A 358 20.09 21.81 2.88
N ALA A 359 19.92 22.87 3.67
CA ALA A 359 18.94 22.96 4.77
C ALA A 359 18.99 21.78 5.76
N GLY A 360 20.18 21.25 6.08
CA GLY A 360 20.30 20.11 6.99
C GLY A 360 19.91 18.74 6.39
N LEU A 361 19.68 18.66 5.08
CA LEU A 361 19.26 17.45 4.36
C LEU A 361 20.41 16.84 3.55
N CYS A 362 20.40 15.53 3.35
CA CYS A 362 21.32 14.91 2.39
C CYS A 362 20.91 15.28 0.96
N ARG A 363 21.85 15.16 0.01
CA ARG A 363 21.61 15.46 -1.42
C ARG A 363 20.29 14.88 -1.93
N HIS A 364 19.98 13.63 -1.61
CA HIS A 364 18.78 12.95 -2.11
C HIS A 364 17.48 13.61 -1.62
N HIS A 365 17.37 13.81 -0.31
CA HIS A 365 16.18 14.43 0.29
C HIS A 365 16.07 15.92 -0.03
N TYR A 366 17.19 16.60 -0.23
CA TYR A 366 17.18 17.99 -0.67
C TYR A 366 16.68 18.12 -2.12
N VAL A 367 17.14 17.27 -3.04
CA VAL A 367 16.63 17.25 -4.43
C VAL A 367 15.15 16.85 -4.46
N GLU A 368 14.72 15.92 -3.61
CA GLU A 368 13.31 15.58 -3.45
C GLU A 368 12.46 16.79 -3.03
N TYR A 369 12.92 17.54 -2.03
CA TYR A 369 12.28 18.79 -1.58
C TYR A 369 12.17 19.81 -2.71
N LEU A 370 13.27 20.13 -3.39
CA LEU A 370 13.26 21.10 -4.50
C LEU A 370 12.37 20.63 -5.65
N SER A 371 12.37 19.32 -5.96
CA SER A 371 11.52 18.73 -7.01
C SER A 371 10.04 18.82 -6.66
N LEU A 372 9.67 18.62 -5.40
CA LEU A 372 8.29 18.74 -4.92
C LEU A 372 7.82 20.20 -4.94
N LEU A 373 8.68 21.16 -4.58
CA LEU A 373 8.39 22.59 -4.75
C LEU A 373 8.18 22.98 -6.22
N THR A 374 9.11 22.56 -7.10
CA THR A 374 9.03 22.76 -8.56
C THR A 374 7.67 22.29 -9.09
N ARG A 375 7.22 21.13 -8.62
CA ARG A 375 5.96 20.53 -9.00
C ARG A 375 4.74 21.24 -8.43
N LYS A 376 4.78 21.63 -7.16
CA LYS A 376 3.70 22.36 -6.46
C LYS A 376 3.40 23.70 -7.15
N HIS A 377 4.44 24.37 -7.66
CA HIS A 377 4.31 25.64 -8.38
C HIS A 377 4.17 25.47 -9.91
N ASN A 378 4.06 24.25 -10.41
CA ASN A 378 3.93 23.93 -11.83
C ASN A 378 5.04 24.56 -12.71
N VAL A 379 6.28 24.53 -12.24
CA VAL A 379 7.43 25.10 -12.95
C VAL A 379 7.88 24.17 -14.07
N ASP A 380 8.15 24.75 -15.25
CA ASP A 380 8.69 24.00 -16.38
C ASP A 380 10.20 23.77 -16.20
N THR A 381 10.64 22.55 -16.48
CA THR A 381 12.02 22.07 -16.28
C THR A 381 12.71 21.75 -17.59
N ILE A 382 12.07 22.08 -18.73
CA ILE A 382 12.53 21.70 -20.07
C ILE A 382 13.98 22.10 -20.37
N ASP A 383 14.42 23.25 -19.85
CA ASP A 383 15.77 23.77 -20.10
C ASP A 383 16.85 23.02 -19.28
N LEU A 384 16.46 22.27 -18.24
CA LEU A 384 17.34 21.37 -17.48
C LEU A 384 17.49 19.98 -18.12
N LEU A 385 16.61 19.62 -19.06
CA LEU A 385 16.57 18.28 -19.63
C LEU A 385 17.64 18.10 -20.71
N SER A 386 18.39 17.00 -20.60
CA SER A 386 19.36 16.57 -21.60
C SER A 386 18.65 16.07 -22.88
N ALA A 387 19.41 15.84 -23.96
CA ALA A 387 18.86 15.22 -25.16
C ALA A 387 18.22 13.85 -24.88
N ASP A 388 18.79 13.07 -23.97
CA ASP A 388 18.32 11.72 -23.63
C ASP A 388 17.04 11.78 -22.78
N ASP A 389 16.95 12.77 -21.88
CA ASP A 389 15.75 13.06 -21.10
C ASP A 389 14.59 13.43 -22.03
N LEU A 390 14.82 14.37 -22.96
CA LEU A 390 13.82 14.82 -23.92
C LEU A 390 13.40 13.70 -24.88
N GLU A 391 14.33 12.87 -25.33
CA GLU A 391 14.01 11.68 -26.12
C GLU A 391 13.10 10.72 -25.35
N THR A 392 13.37 10.51 -24.06
CA THR A 392 12.54 9.70 -23.17
C THR A 392 11.14 10.29 -23.02
N VAL A 393 11.02 11.61 -22.83
CA VAL A 393 9.74 12.33 -22.77
C VAL A 393 8.93 12.11 -24.06
N VAL A 394 9.56 12.31 -25.22
CA VAL A 394 8.90 12.15 -26.53
C VAL A 394 8.47 10.70 -26.77
N ARG A 395 9.34 9.71 -26.48
CA ARG A 395 9.02 8.28 -26.62
C ARG A 395 7.87 7.87 -25.70
N ARG A 396 7.90 8.27 -24.43
CA ARG A 396 6.85 7.94 -23.44
C ARG A 396 5.54 8.67 -23.71
N ALA A 397 5.56 9.81 -24.41
CA ALA A 397 4.35 10.49 -24.88
C ALA A 397 3.79 9.92 -26.19
N ALA A 398 4.34 8.81 -26.69
CA ALA A 398 3.97 8.18 -27.96
C ALA A 398 4.09 9.14 -29.17
N LYS A 399 5.00 10.11 -29.11
CA LYS A 399 5.25 11.07 -30.18
C LYS A 399 6.40 10.61 -31.07
N LYS A 400 6.38 11.06 -32.32
CA LYS A 400 7.42 10.72 -33.30
C LYS A 400 8.69 11.49 -32.97
N LEU A 401 9.82 10.79 -32.90
CA LEU A 401 11.12 11.42 -32.71
C LEU A 401 11.53 12.24 -33.93
N PRO A 402 12.23 13.37 -33.72
CA PRO A 402 12.79 14.14 -34.82
C PRO A 402 13.91 13.35 -35.51
N PRO A 403 14.20 13.64 -36.79
CA PRO A 403 15.31 13.00 -37.50
C PRO A 403 16.64 13.25 -36.80
N ASN A 404 17.38 12.17 -36.54
CA ASN A 404 18.75 12.19 -36.01
C ASN A 404 19.69 11.48 -37.00
N CYS A 405 20.04 12.16 -38.09
CA CYS A 405 20.98 11.59 -39.06
C CYS A 405 22.40 11.55 -38.49
N PHE A 406 23.20 10.59 -38.94
CA PHE A 406 24.59 10.44 -38.54
C PHE A 406 25.36 11.76 -38.75
N GLY A 407 26.01 12.25 -37.69
CA GLY A 407 26.72 13.53 -37.69
C GLY A 407 25.90 14.74 -37.22
N THR A 408 24.63 14.58 -36.81
CA THR A 408 23.86 15.68 -36.19
C THR A 408 24.48 16.05 -34.84
N PRO A 409 24.82 17.34 -34.59
CA PRO A 409 25.30 17.78 -33.28
C PRO A 409 24.25 17.53 -32.18
N ARG A 410 24.71 17.09 -31.00
CA ARG A 410 23.82 16.73 -29.88
C ARG A 410 22.91 17.88 -29.46
N GLU A 411 23.42 19.11 -29.43
CA GLU A 411 22.62 20.30 -29.12
C GLU A 411 21.56 20.62 -30.19
N THR A 412 21.88 20.43 -31.48
CA THR A 412 20.88 20.60 -32.55
C THR A 412 19.76 19.57 -32.42
N TYR A 413 20.10 18.33 -32.06
CA TYR A 413 19.10 17.29 -31.79
C TYR A 413 18.24 17.63 -30.55
N ARG A 414 18.89 18.10 -29.47
CA ARG A 414 18.23 18.57 -28.25
C ARG A 414 17.21 19.67 -28.54
N LEU A 415 17.57 20.68 -29.33
CA LEU A 415 16.66 21.77 -29.71
C LEU A 415 15.45 21.29 -30.53
N ARG A 416 15.65 20.32 -31.44
CA ARG A 416 14.54 19.71 -32.19
C ARG A 416 13.58 18.94 -31.28
N LEU A 417 14.12 18.19 -30.31
CA LEU A 417 13.32 17.49 -29.31
C LEU A 417 12.57 18.48 -28.41
N ARG A 418 13.24 19.54 -27.95
CA ARG A 418 12.65 20.62 -27.15
C ARG A 418 11.44 21.23 -27.84
N GLN A 419 11.54 21.53 -29.14
CA GLN A 419 10.42 22.08 -29.91
C GLN A 419 9.21 21.15 -29.90
N ILE A 420 9.41 19.84 -30.14
CA ILE A 420 8.34 18.84 -30.11
C ILE A 420 7.69 18.76 -28.73
N VAL A 421 8.49 18.79 -27.66
CA VAL A 421 7.98 18.73 -26.29
C VAL A 421 7.11 19.95 -25.99
N ILE A 422 7.55 21.16 -26.32
CA ILE A 422 6.79 22.41 -26.09
C ILE A 422 5.46 22.39 -26.86
N GLU A 423 5.49 21.98 -28.13
CA GLU A 423 4.32 22.03 -29.01
C GLU A 423 3.30 20.92 -28.74
N GLN A 424 3.77 19.72 -28.37
CA GLN A 424 2.93 18.51 -28.41
C GLN A 424 2.76 17.81 -27.05
N ILE A 425 3.51 18.24 -26.02
CA ILE A 425 3.53 17.61 -24.70
C ILE A 425 3.43 18.71 -23.63
N PRO A 426 2.22 19.21 -23.32
CA PRO A 426 2.05 20.25 -22.30
C PRO A 426 2.54 19.77 -20.93
N LEU A 427 2.90 20.73 -20.07
CA LEU A 427 3.17 20.43 -18.66
C LEU A 427 1.82 20.14 -17.97
N GLU A 428 1.75 19.03 -17.25
CA GLU A 428 0.55 18.58 -16.53
C GLU A 428 0.56 18.97 -15.06
#